data_AF-A0A6M3K5Q6-F1
#
_entry.id   AF-A0A6M3K5Q6-F1
#
_cell.length_a   1.000
_cell.length_b   1.000
_cell.length_c   1.000
_cell.angle_alpha   90.00
_cell.angle_beta   90.00
_cell.angle_gamma   90.00
#
_symmetry.space_group_name_H-M   'P 1'
#
loop_
_entity.id
_entity.type
_entity.pdbx_description
1 polymer ?
#
loop_
_entity_poly.entity_id
_entity_poly.type
_entity_poly.pdbx_seq_one_letter_code
_entity_poly.pdbx_strand_id
1 'polypeptide(L)' 'MSNQLTASEAIFGFCAWITTRKEKLSVGANEDCSPIVKLIDEFCGINDLEEPRENYTDYLDMPA' A
#
# COMPACT_ATOMS: atom_id res chain seq x y z
N MET A 1 14.94 13.58 -14.70
CA MET A 1 14.68 12.42 -13.83
C MET A 1 13.25 12.56 -13.37
N SER A 2 12.43 11.52 -13.45
CA SER A 2 11.10 11.57 -12.86
C SER A 2 11.27 11.72 -11.35
N ASN A 3 10.69 12.77 -10.77
CA ASN A 3 10.63 12.94 -9.30
C ASN A 3 9.60 12.00 -8.66
N GLN A 4 9.31 10.86 -9.30
CA GLN A 4 8.34 9.88 -8.82
C GLN A 4 9.02 8.89 -7.88
N LEU A 5 8.28 8.47 -6.85
CA LEU A 5 8.73 7.48 -5.89
C LEU A 5 9.08 6.17 -6.61
N THR A 6 10.19 5.56 -6.23
CA THR A 6 10.45 4.15 -6.57
C THR A 6 9.47 3.24 -5.83
N ALA A 7 9.26 2.03 -6.36
CA ALA A 7 8.37 1.05 -5.71
C ALA A 7 8.77 0.76 -4.26
N SER A 8 10.07 0.66 -3.97
CA SER A 8 10.56 0.48 -2.60
C SER A 8 10.26 1.69 -1.71
N GLU A 9 10.46 2.91 -2.21
CA GLU A 9 10.17 4.13 -1.44
C GLU A 9 8.67 4.27 -1.15
N ALA A 10 7.80 3.88 -2.09
CA ALA A 10 6.36 3.85 -1.87
C ALA A 10 5.98 2.86 -0.75
N ILE A 11 6.57 1.66 -0.73
CA ILE A 11 6.33 0.67 0.34
C ILE A 11 6.81 1.19 1.69
N PHE A 12 8.05 1.69 1.77
CA PHE A 12 8.60 2.24 3.01
C PHE A 12 7.81 3.47 3.49
N GLY A 13 7.42 4.35 2.57
CA GLY A 13 6.63 5.55 2.84
C GLY A 13 5.25 5.23 3.37
N PHE A 14 4.55 4.26 2.75
CA PHE A 14 3.25 3.80 3.20
C PHE A 14 3.31 3.19 4.61
N CYS A 15 4.28 2.29 4.84
CA CYS A 15 4.47 1.70 6.17
C CYS A 15 4.81 2.76 7.22
N ALA A 16 5.68 3.72 6.91
CA ALA A 16 5.98 4.85 7.79
C ALA A 16 4.73 5.68 8.09
N TRP A 17 3.94 5.99 7.07
CA TRP A 17 2.70 6.76 7.21
C TRP A 17 1.69 6.06 8.12
N ILE A 18 1.51 4.74 8.01
CA ILE A 18 0.62 3.96 8.90
C ILE A 18 1.02 4.15 10.37
N THR A 19 2.31 4.18 10.69
CA THR A 19 2.77 4.33 12.09
C THR A 19 2.41 5.67 12.73
N THR A 20 2.06 6.67 11.92
CA THR A 20 1.67 8.01 12.40
C THR A 20 0.18 8.14 12.68
N ARG A 21 -0.63 7.14 12.30
CA ARG A 21 -2.09 7.18 12.45
C ARG A 21 -2.51 7.05 13.91
N LYS A 22 -3.59 7.73 14.28
CA LYS A 22 -4.20 7.64 15.63
C LYS A 22 -4.99 6.35 15.83
N GLU A 23 -5.63 5.87 14.76
CA GLU A 23 -6.46 4.67 14.78
C GLU A 23 -5.59 3.43 14.57
N LYS A 24 -5.94 2.34 15.27
CA LYS A 24 -5.29 1.05 15.07
C LYS A 24 -5.76 0.43 13.76
N LEU A 25 -4.82 -0.19 13.05
CA LEU A 25 -5.08 -0.99 11.85
C LEU A 25 -4.73 -2.45 12.15
N SER A 26 -5.70 -3.35 12.02
CA SER A 26 -5.49 -4.80 12.09
C SER A 26 -5.41 -5.36 10.68
N VAL A 27 -4.43 -6.22 10.43
CA VAL A 27 -4.25 -6.92 9.15
C VAL A 27 -3.99 -8.40 9.41
N GLY A 28 -4.65 -9.26 8.66
CA GLY A 28 -4.51 -10.71 8.78
C GLY A 28 -5.63 -11.45 8.09
N ALA A 29 -5.42 -12.75 7.81
CA ALA A 29 -6.38 -13.58 7.09
C ALA A 29 -7.75 -13.72 7.79
N ASN A 30 -7.80 -13.48 9.11
CA ASN A 30 -9.02 -13.58 9.93
C ASN A 30 -9.57 -12.21 10.36
N GLU A 31 -9.03 -11.11 9.83
CA GLU A 31 -9.42 -9.74 10.18
C GLU A 31 -10.13 -9.06 8.99
N ASP A 32 -10.98 -8.06 9.26
CA ASP A 32 -11.50 -7.19 8.20
C ASP A 32 -10.40 -6.28 7.66
N CYS A 33 -9.91 -6.61 6.46
CA CYS A 33 -8.85 -5.86 5.78
C CYS A 33 -9.38 -4.75 4.85
N SER A 34 -10.69 -4.51 4.80
CA SER A 34 -11.26 -3.40 4.02
C SER A 34 -10.64 -2.03 4.36
N PRO A 35 -10.28 -1.72 5.63
CA PRO A 35 -9.62 -0.46 5.96
C PRO A 35 -8.26 -0.29 5.30
N ILE A 36 -7.38 -1.31 5.27
CA ILE A 36 -6.04 -1.15 4.69
C ILE A 36 -6.11 -0.84 3.18
N VAL A 37 -7.07 -1.41 2.46
CA VAL A 37 -7.27 -1.13 1.02
C VAL A 37 -7.58 0.35 0.78
N LYS A 38 -8.46 0.95 1.59
CA LYS A 38 -8.79 2.39 1.50
C LYS A 38 -7.57 3.27 1.80
N LEU A 39 -6.71 2.85 2.72
CA LEU A 39 -5.50 3.59 3.06
C LEU A 39 -4.46 3.52 1.93
N ILE A 40 -4.32 2.37 1.29
CA ILE A 40 -3.44 2.23 0.12
C ILE A 40 -3.92 3.18 -0.98
N ASP A 41 -5.23 3.20 -1.28
CA ASP A 41 -5.83 4.09 -2.27
C ASP A 41 -5.59 5.58 -1.95
N GLU A 42 -5.83 5.97 -0.69
CA GLU A 42 -5.52 7.34 -0.21
C GLU A 42 -4.04 7.69 -0.39
N PHE A 43 -3.13 6.79 -0.02
CA PHE A 43 -1.69 7.01 -0.15
C PHE A 43 -1.27 7.14 -1.62
N CYS A 44 -1.79 6.29 -2.50
CA CYS A 44 -1.53 6.34 -3.93
C CYS A 44 -2.01 7.66 -4.53
N GLY A 45 -3.22 8.11 -4.18
CA GLY A 45 -3.76 9.39 -4.64
C GLY A 45 -2.96 10.61 -4.17
N ILE A 46 -2.51 10.62 -2.90
CA ILE A 46 -1.67 11.71 -2.36
C ILE A 46 -0.32 11.80 -3.07
N ASN A 47 0.24 10.66 -3.48
CA ASN A 47 1.58 10.57 -4.06
C ASN A 47 1.58 10.42 -5.59
N ASP A 48 0.42 10.57 -6.25
CA ASP A 48 0.25 10.45 -7.71
C ASP A 48 0.82 9.13 -8.26
N LEU A 49 0.54 8.02 -7.56
CA LEU A 49 0.96 6.68 -7.96
C LEU A 49 -0.06 6.05 -8.90
N GLU A 50 0.43 5.34 -9.92
CA GLU A 50 -0.39 4.61 -10.87
C GLU A 50 -1.20 3.48 -10.20
N GLU A 51 -2.40 3.21 -10.72
CA GLU A 51 -3.20 2.08 -10.26
C GLU A 51 -2.50 0.73 -10.55
N PRO A 52 -2.70 -0.28 -9.69
CA PRO A 52 -2.23 -1.63 -9.96
C PRO A 52 -2.79 -2.17 -11.28
N ARG A 53 -1.95 -2.87 -12.05
CA ARG A 53 -2.36 -3.57 -13.27
C ARG A 53 -3.28 -4.74 -12.92
N GLU A 54 -4.29 -5.05 -13.72
CA GLU A 54 -5.26 -6.13 -13.42
C GLU A 54 -4.60 -7.47 -13.05
N ASN A 55 -3.48 -7.82 -13.69
CA ASN A 55 -2.76 -9.08 -13.48
C ASN A 55 -1.50 -8.94 -12.61
N TYR A 56 -1.41 -7.91 -11.74
CA TYR A 56 -0.21 -7.69 -10.94
C TYR A 56 0.15 -8.87 -10.03
N THR A 57 -0.85 -9.67 -9.61
CA THR A 57 -0.66 -10.85 -8.76
C THR A 57 0.15 -11.95 -9.41
N ASP A 58 0.19 -12.02 -10.75
CA ASP A 58 0.99 -13.00 -11.49
C ASP A 58 2.50 -12.76 -11.32
N TYR A 59 2.89 -11.59 -10.81
CA TYR A 59 4.28 -11.17 -10.63
C TYR A 59 4.67 -11.08 -9.14
N LEU A 60 3.82 -11.55 -8.23
CA LEU A 60 4.08 -11.51 -6.78
C LEU A 60 4.41 -12.91 -6.23
N ASP A 61 5.60 -13.04 -5.65
CA ASP A 61 5.95 -14.18 -4.82
C ASP A 61 5.52 -13.92 -3.37
N MET A 62 4.37 -14.46 -2.97
CA MET A 62 3.88 -14.39 -1.60
C MET A 62 4.17 -15.71 -0.87
N PRO A 63 4.88 -15.69 0.29
CA PRO A 63 5.00 -16.88 1.11
C PRO A 63 3.63 -17.32 1.63
N ALA A 64 3.38 -18.63 1.58
CA ALA A 64 2.16 -19.27 2.08
C ALA A 64 2.07 -19.27 3.61
#